data_AF-A0A4P6F152-F1
#
_entry.id   AF-A0A4P6F152-F1
#
_cell.length_a   1.000
_cell.length_b   1.000
_cell.length_c   1.000
_cell.angle_alpha   90.00
_cell.angle_beta   90.00
_cell.angle_gamma   90.00
#
_symmetry.space_group_name_H-M   'P 1'
#
loop_
_entity.id
_entity.type
_entity.pdbx_description
1 polymer ?
#
loop_
_entity_poly.entity_id
_entity_poly.type
_entity_poly.pdbx_seq_one_letter_code
_entity_poly.pdbx_strand_id
1 'polypeptide(L)'
;MTAPRDLWVGTYPAPDRAAGSGEGVWRVPVGADGTFGAPVLAAEAAAPSFVALHPSGRTLYAVAEDAPGAVSAYPVLDDGALGAPATIASGGSFPCHLLALPDMLWIANYGDGVAAAVPLDPATGAWAADAVSRFPGRGAGPQEDRQEGPHAHFTAAVGGDALVVDLGADVLRRYPPQPTAGSPAALAATLPAGTGPRHLVALPGGALVVAGELDARLHVLVPAAPGTWEPAASYPATVVDASSPEHRYRTGTLLHTADRSYPSHLTLTGDLLALGVRGADVLSLHRAVGDAGAAPRLEHLADVPLGDGAWPRHHAVLGPVADGRLLVVVARQGTGDLAAVLVDPATGQGDVVDALPLPTPPACVLEAS
;
A
#
# COMPACT_ATOMS: atom_id res chain seq x y z
N MET A 1 -7.78 24.43 -18.46
CA MET A 1 -8.17 23.68 -17.25
C MET A 1 -7.91 22.22 -17.57
N THR A 2 -6.99 21.59 -16.84
CA THR A 2 -6.82 20.13 -16.90
C THR A 2 -8.12 19.48 -16.42
N ALA A 3 -8.51 18.37 -17.05
CA ALA A 3 -9.70 17.64 -16.64
C ALA A 3 -9.55 17.17 -15.18
N PRO A 4 -10.64 17.13 -14.39
CA PRO A 4 -10.61 16.52 -13.07
C PRO A 4 -10.19 15.06 -13.19
N ARG A 5 -9.44 14.59 -12.19
CA ARG A 5 -9.05 13.18 -12.05
C ARG A 5 -10.09 12.45 -11.22
N ASP A 6 -10.19 11.15 -11.41
CA ASP A 6 -11.02 10.29 -10.57
C ASP A 6 -10.13 9.36 -9.76
N LEU A 7 -10.55 9.10 -8.52
CA LEU A 7 -9.88 8.19 -7.60
C LEU A 7 -10.80 7.03 -7.26
N TRP A 8 -10.25 5.81 -7.25
CA TRP A 8 -10.82 4.67 -6.55
C TRP A 8 -10.33 4.68 -5.10
N VAL A 9 -11.27 4.59 -4.16
CA VAL A 9 -10.97 4.61 -2.73
C VAL A 9 -11.56 3.38 -2.07
N GLY A 10 -10.68 2.49 -1.62
CA GLY A 10 -11.02 1.35 -0.78
C GLY A 10 -11.21 1.78 0.68
N THR A 11 -12.16 1.16 1.39
CA THR A 11 -12.53 1.54 2.75
C THR A 11 -12.64 0.33 3.69
N TYR A 12 -12.56 0.57 4.99
CA TYR A 12 -12.97 -0.41 6.02
C TYR A 12 -14.42 -0.15 6.46
N PRO A 13 -15.05 -1.11 7.16
CA PRO A 13 -16.27 -0.85 7.91
C PRO A 13 -16.05 0.31 8.89
N ALA A 14 -17.12 1.06 9.16
CA ALA A 14 -17.09 2.03 10.26
C ALA A 14 -16.76 1.32 11.60
N PRO A 15 -16.15 2.03 12.58
CA PRO A 15 -15.88 1.47 13.89
C PRO A 15 -17.13 0.80 14.49
N ASP A 16 -16.93 -0.36 15.12
CA ASP A 16 -17.98 -1.18 15.75
C ASP A 16 -19.07 -1.72 14.80
N ARG A 17 -18.81 -1.72 13.49
CA ARG A 17 -19.65 -2.39 12.50
C ARG A 17 -18.92 -3.60 11.89
N ALA A 18 -19.70 -4.62 11.52
CA ALA A 18 -19.19 -5.78 10.82
C ALA A 18 -18.86 -5.45 9.35
N ALA A 19 -18.06 -6.28 8.69
CA ALA A 19 -17.88 -6.15 7.25
C ALA A 19 -19.22 -6.33 6.49
N GLY A 20 -19.39 -5.58 5.41
CA GLY A 20 -20.62 -5.47 4.61
C GLY A 20 -21.67 -4.53 5.20
N SER A 21 -21.27 -3.51 5.98
CA SER A 21 -22.20 -2.64 6.72
C SER A 21 -22.24 -1.20 6.23
N GLY A 22 -21.89 -0.97 4.97
CA GLY A 22 -21.94 0.32 4.29
C GLY A 22 -20.59 0.80 3.76
N GLU A 23 -19.52 0.02 3.96
CA GLU A 23 -18.25 0.23 3.28
C GLU A 23 -18.25 -0.32 1.86
N GLY A 24 -17.25 0.08 1.09
CA GLY A 24 -17.17 -0.27 -0.31
C GLY A 24 -16.01 0.42 -1.02
N VAL A 25 -16.06 0.32 -2.35
CA VAL A 25 -15.19 1.07 -3.25
C VAL A 25 -15.91 2.36 -3.63
N TRP A 26 -15.27 3.50 -3.36
CA TRP A 26 -15.77 4.82 -3.70
C TRP A 26 -15.05 5.37 -4.92
N ARG A 27 -15.77 6.16 -5.72
CA ARG A 27 -15.21 7.03 -6.77
C ARG A 27 -15.23 8.46 -6.27
N VAL A 28 -14.07 9.12 -6.29
CA VAL A 28 -13.92 10.50 -5.80
C VAL A 28 -13.25 11.36 -6.87
N PRO A 29 -13.96 12.37 -7.43
CA PRO A 29 -13.34 13.34 -8.31
C PRO A 29 -12.39 14.24 -7.52
N VAL A 30 -11.27 14.62 -8.12
CA VAL A 30 -10.33 15.60 -7.56
C VAL A 30 -9.85 16.58 -8.64
N GLY A 31 -9.98 17.87 -8.34
CA GLY A 31 -9.50 18.96 -9.17
C GLY A 31 -7.97 19.03 -9.19
N ALA A 32 -7.42 19.70 -10.20
CA ALA A 32 -5.98 19.88 -10.31
C ALA A 32 -5.39 20.81 -9.22
N ASP A 33 -6.23 21.54 -8.50
CA ASP A 33 -5.89 22.32 -7.31
C ASP A 33 -6.04 21.52 -6.00
N GLY A 34 -6.47 20.26 -6.09
CA GLY A 34 -6.73 19.39 -4.95
C GLY A 34 -8.16 19.45 -4.42
N THR A 35 -9.04 20.29 -4.96
CA THR A 35 -10.44 20.36 -4.49
C THR A 35 -11.19 19.07 -4.81
N PHE A 36 -11.82 18.46 -3.80
CA PHE A 36 -12.60 17.25 -3.97
C PHE A 36 -14.00 17.52 -4.53
N GLY A 37 -14.44 16.62 -5.40
CA GLY A 37 -15.84 16.50 -5.79
C GLY A 37 -16.64 15.64 -4.81
N ALA A 38 -17.94 15.51 -5.08
CA ALA A 38 -18.80 14.65 -4.29
C ALA A 38 -18.39 13.17 -4.46
N PRO A 39 -18.17 12.42 -3.37
CA PRO A 39 -17.85 11.00 -3.44
C PRO A 39 -19.10 10.20 -3.83
N VAL A 40 -18.91 9.18 -4.67
CA VAL A 40 -19.96 8.26 -5.09
C VAL A 40 -19.56 6.85 -4.69
N LEU A 41 -20.45 6.12 -4.02
CA LEU A 41 -20.25 4.70 -3.76
C LEU A 41 -20.35 3.95 -5.09
N ALA A 42 -19.24 3.41 -5.57
CA ALA A 42 -19.16 2.73 -6.85
C ALA A 42 -19.52 1.24 -6.75
N ALA A 43 -19.18 0.61 -5.62
CA ALA A 43 -19.60 -0.75 -5.31
C ALA A 43 -19.62 -0.96 -3.79
N GLU A 44 -20.69 -1.60 -3.30
CA GLU A 44 -20.68 -2.20 -1.96
C GLU A 44 -19.74 -3.42 -1.96
N ALA A 45 -18.89 -3.49 -0.94
CA ALA A 45 -17.94 -4.59 -0.77
C ALA A 45 -17.57 -4.73 0.71
N ALA A 46 -17.31 -5.96 1.16
CA ALA A 46 -16.91 -6.23 2.53
C ALA A 46 -15.43 -5.91 2.73
N ALA A 47 -15.11 -4.91 3.53
CA ALA A 47 -13.75 -4.46 3.86
C ALA A 47 -12.77 -4.40 2.67
N PRO A 48 -13.05 -3.62 1.60
CA PRO A 48 -12.13 -3.41 0.48
C PRO A 48 -10.96 -2.50 0.85
N SER A 49 -10.12 -2.97 1.77
CA SER A 49 -9.01 -2.21 2.35
C SER A 49 -7.90 -1.87 1.36
N PHE A 50 -7.84 -2.59 0.24
CA PHE A 50 -6.88 -2.37 -0.84
C PHE A 50 -7.53 -2.61 -2.21
N VAL A 51 -7.21 -1.74 -3.16
CA VAL A 51 -7.65 -1.86 -4.55
C VAL A 51 -6.46 -1.79 -5.51
N ALA A 52 -6.56 -2.47 -6.65
CA ALA A 52 -5.55 -2.40 -7.71
C ALA A 52 -6.25 -2.37 -9.07
N LEU A 53 -5.76 -1.55 -9.99
CA LEU A 53 -6.27 -1.48 -11.35
C LEU A 53 -5.38 -2.34 -12.25
N HIS A 54 -6.01 -3.20 -13.05
CA HIS A 54 -5.28 -3.94 -14.09
C HIS A 54 -4.63 -2.96 -15.09
N PRO A 55 -3.43 -3.23 -15.64
CA PRO A 55 -2.77 -2.33 -16.59
C PRO A 55 -3.58 -1.97 -17.84
N SER A 56 -4.61 -2.77 -18.20
CA SER A 56 -5.54 -2.44 -19.29
C SER A 56 -6.52 -1.32 -18.96
N GLY A 57 -6.66 -0.94 -17.68
CA GLY A 57 -7.69 -0.03 -17.18
C GLY A 57 -9.11 -0.62 -17.13
N ARG A 58 -9.30 -1.87 -17.56
CA ARG A 58 -10.64 -2.47 -17.74
C ARG A 58 -11.15 -3.29 -16.56
N THR A 59 -10.34 -3.53 -15.54
CA THR A 59 -10.73 -4.31 -14.37
C THR A 59 -10.08 -3.73 -13.12
N LEU A 60 -10.91 -3.40 -12.13
CA LEU A 60 -10.50 -3.02 -10.79
C LEU A 60 -10.63 -4.24 -9.87
N TYR A 61 -9.59 -4.55 -9.12
CA TYR A 61 -9.63 -5.58 -8.09
C TYR A 61 -9.78 -4.93 -6.72
N ALA A 62 -10.59 -5.54 -5.86
CA ALA A 62 -10.67 -5.18 -4.45
C ALA A 62 -10.50 -6.44 -3.60
N VAL A 63 -9.69 -6.35 -2.54
CA VAL A 63 -9.67 -7.40 -1.51
C VAL A 63 -10.98 -7.40 -0.74
N ALA A 64 -11.32 -8.52 -0.11
CA ALA A 64 -12.19 -8.54 1.04
C ALA A 64 -11.34 -9.00 2.22
N GLU A 65 -10.90 -8.05 3.05
CA GLU A 65 -9.97 -8.30 4.16
C GLU A 65 -10.67 -8.96 5.34
N ASP A 66 -10.97 -10.25 5.20
CA ASP A 66 -11.68 -11.07 6.17
C ASP A 66 -11.08 -12.49 6.26
N ALA A 67 -11.61 -13.33 7.14
CA ALA A 67 -11.26 -14.74 7.29
C ALA A 67 -12.51 -15.64 7.19
N PRO A 68 -12.70 -16.39 6.09
CA PRO A 68 -11.81 -16.54 4.95
C PRO A 68 -11.76 -15.29 4.06
N GLY A 69 -10.61 -15.05 3.41
CA GLY A 69 -10.42 -13.91 2.52
C GLY A 69 -10.93 -14.14 1.10
N ALA A 70 -11.28 -13.05 0.42
CA ALA A 70 -11.71 -13.07 -0.98
C ALA A 70 -11.10 -11.91 -1.79
N VAL A 71 -11.20 -11.98 -3.11
CA VAL A 71 -10.88 -10.89 -4.04
C VAL A 71 -11.98 -10.81 -5.09
N SER A 72 -12.46 -9.60 -5.35
CA SER A 72 -13.47 -9.30 -6.37
C SER A 72 -12.84 -8.55 -7.54
N ALA A 73 -13.11 -9.00 -8.77
CA ALA A 73 -12.76 -8.29 -10.00
C ALA A 73 -14.01 -7.60 -10.55
N TYR A 74 -13.95 -6.27 -10.64
CA TYR A 74 -15.00 -5.41 -11.18
C TYR A 74 -14.62 -4.94 -12.57
N PRO A 75 -15.42 -5.21 -13.61
CA PRO A 75 -15.24 -4.57 -14.91
C PRO A 75 -15.37 -3.06 -14.77
N VAL A 76 -14.42 -2.29 -15.33
CA VAL A 76 -14.55 -0.84 -15.45
C VAL A 76 -15.24 -0.55 -16.78
N LEU A 77 -16.42 0.05 -16.72
CA LEU A 77 -17.25 0.35 -17.89
C LEU A 77 -16.80 1.65 -18.56
N ASP A 78 -17.27 1.91 -19.79
CA ASP A 78 -16.88 3.08 -20.59
C ASP A 78 -17.25 4.43 -19.93
N ASP A 79 -18.27 4.45 -19.07
CA ASP A 79 -18.68 5.61 -18.27
C ASP A 79 -17.91 5.75 -16.93
N GLY A 80 -16.97 4.83 -16.68
CA GLY A 80 -16.21 4.72 -15.45
C GLY A 80 -17.00 4.17 -14.27
N ALA A 81 -18.16 3.53 -14.49
CA ALA A 81 -18.85 2.76 -13.46
C ALA A 81 -18.22 1.38 -13.29
N LEU A 82 -18.44 0.76 -12.12
CA LEU A 82 -18.06 -0.63 -11.87
C LEU A 82 -19.21 -1.57 -12.24
N GLY A 83 -18.91 -2.57 -13.07
CA GLY A 83 -19.83 -3.66 -13.38
C GLY A 83 -19.97 -4.68 -12.25
N ALA A 84 -20.84 -5.67 -12.42
CA ALA A 84 -21.01 -6.75 -11.45
C ALA A 84 -19.68 -7.51 -11.22
N PRO A 85 -19.28 -7.75 -9.96
CA PRO A 85 -18.01 -8.40 -9.69
C PRO A 85 -18.06 -9.91 -9.93
N ALA A 86 -16.92 -10.45 -10.34
CA ALA A 86 -16.61 -11.87 -10.20
C ALA A 86 -15.68 -12.05 -8.98
N THR A 87 -16.11 -12.84 -8.00
CA THR A 87 -15.37 -13.01 -6.73
C THR A 87 -14.80 -14.41 -6.61
N ILE A 88 -13.53 -14.48 -6.19
CA ILE A 88 -12.82 -15.72 -5.89
C ILE A 88 -12.25 -15.69 -4.46
N ALA A 89 -11.89 -16.85 -3.92
CA ALA A 89 -11.15 -16.92 -2.67
C ALA A 89 -9.75 -16.30 -2.84
N SER A 90 -9.23 -15.60 -1.83
CA SER A 90 -7.89 -15.00 -1.89
C SER A 90 -6.75 -16.02 -1.75
N GLY A 91 -7.07 -17.25 -1.35
CA GLY A 91 -6.10 -18.30 -1.05
C GLY A 91 -5.52 -18.22 0.37
N GLY A 92 -5.97 -17.29 1.21
CA GLY A 92 -5.55 -17.15 2.61
C GLY A 92 -6.55 -16.37 3.45
N SER A 93 -6.10 -15.77 4.54
CA SER A 93 -6.92 -14.93 5.42
C SER A 93 -6.41 -13.49 5.48
N PHE A 94 -7.34 -12.54 5.60
CA PHE A 94 -7.07 -11.10 5.66
C PHE A 94 -6.15 -10.62 4.51
N PRO A 95 -6.57 -10.78 3.23
CA PRO A 95 -5.84 -10.21 2.09
C PRO A 95 -5.75 -8.69 2.23
N CYS A 96 -4.54 -8.15 2.16
CA CYS A 96 -4.27 -6.75 2.48
C CYS A 96 -3.55 -5.98 1.37
N HIS A 97 -3.09 -6.66 0.32
CA HIS A 97 -2.40 -6.03 -0.81
C HIS A 97 -2.55 -6.84 -2.10
N LEU A 98 -2.58 -6.13 -3.22
CA LEU A 98 -2.70 -6.67 -4.57
C LEU A 98 -1.62 -6.06 -5.48
N LEU A 99 -0.98 -6.91 -6.28
CA LEU A 99 -0.15 -6.49 -7.42
C LEU A 99 -0.78 -7.04 -8.70
N ALA A 100 -1.31 -6.15 -9.53
CA ALA A 100 -1.88 -6.50 -10.83
C ALA A 100 -0.79 -6.40 -11.92
N LEU A 101 -0.35 -7.56 -12.42
CA LEU A 101 0.44 -7.68 -13.64
C LEU A 101 -0.50 -7.91 -14.83
N PRO A 102 -0.03 -7.82 -16.08
CA PRO A 102 -0.88 -8.07 -17.25
C PRO A 102 -1.56 -9.45 -17.22
N ASP A 103 -0.87 -10.49 -16.77
CA ASP A 103 -1.36 -11.88 -16.88
C ASP A 103 -1.48 -12.60 -15.52
N MET A 104 -1.20 -11.88 -14.42
CA MET A 104 -1.19 -12.43 -13.06
C MET A 104 -1.62 -11.38 -12.04
N LEU A 105 -2.50 -11.78 -11.13
CA LEU A 105 -2.76 -11.05 -9.89
C LEU A 105 -2.03 -11.72 -8.74
N TRP A 106 -1.18 -10.96 -8.05
CA TRP A 106 -0.51 -11.38 -6.82
C TRP A 106 -1.22 -10.82 -5.59
N ILE A 107 -1.50 -11.70 -4.62
CA ILE A 107 -2.27 -11.39 -3.42
C ILE A 107 -1.39 -11.67 -2.20
N ALA A 108 -1.31 -10.72 -1.27
CA ALA A 108 -0.70 -10.92 0.05
C ALA A 108 -1.79 -11.09 1.13
N ASN A 109 -1.84 -12.26 1.75
CA ASN A 109 -2.73 -12.57 2.87
C ASN A 109 -1.97 -12.38 4.19
N TYR A 110 -2.36 -11.35 4.95
CA TYR A 110 -1.67 -10.97 6.18
C TYR A 110 -1.90 -11.99 7.29
N GLY A 111 -3.12 -12.50 7.42
CA GLY A 111 -3.54 -13.26 8.60
C GLY A 111 -2.87 -14.62 8.76
N ASP A 112 -2.47 -15.26 7.66
CA ASP A 112 -1.84 -16.58 7.65
C ASP A 112 -0.50 -16.61 6.92
N GLY A 113 -0.01 -15.46 6.47
CA GLY A 113 1.28 -15.33 5.81
C GLY A 113 1.33 -15.94 4.40
N VAL A 114 0.18 -16.23 3.78
CA VAL A 114 0.12 -16.84 2.45
C VAL A 114 0.18 -15.77 1.36
N ALA A 115 1.16 -15.87 0.46
CA ALA A 115 1.03 -15.22 -0.84
C ALA A 115 0.24 -16.12 -1.80
N ALA A 116 -0.54 -15.52 -2.70
CA ALA A 116 -1.25 -16.26 -3.74
C ALA A 116 -1.10 -15.58 -5.11
N ALA A 117 -1.25 -16.37 -6.17
CA ALA A 117 -1.27 -15.89 -7.54
C ALA A 117 -2.46 -16.46 -8.32
N VAL A 118 -3.08 -15.61 -9.14
CA VAL A 118 -4.25 -15.93 -9.95
C VAL A 118 -4.00 -15.52 -11.40
N PRO A 119 -4.16 -16.42 -12.39
CA PRO A 119 -4.02 -16.09 -13.80
C PRO A 119 -5.09 -15.10 -14.28
N LEU A 120 -4.67 -14.11 -15.05
CA LEU A 120 -5.52 -13.08 -15.65
C LEU A 120 -5.52 -13.17 -17.18
N ASP A 121 -6.64 -12.77 -17.79
CA ASP A 121 -6.69 -12.48 -19.22
C ASP A 121 -5.91 -11.18 -19.51
N PRO A 122 -4.85 -11.19 -20.32
CA PRO A 122 -3.99 -10.02 -20.47
C PRO A 122 -4.61 -8.82 -21.17
N ALA A 123 -5.69 -9.04 -21.92
CA ALA A 123 -6.39 -7.94 -22.57
C ALA A 123 -7.32 -7.24 -21.57
N THR A 124 -8.06 -8.01 -20.78
CA THR A 124 -9.18 -7.49 -19.98
C THR A 124 -8.84 -7.33 -18.51
N GLY A 125 -8.00 -8.19 -17.96
CA GLY A 125 -7.80 -8.36 -16.52
C GLY A 125 -8.85 -9.28 -15.88
N ALA A 126 -9.75 -9.90 -16.64
CA ALA A 126 -10.68 -10.89 -16.08
C ALA A 126 -9.92 -12.13 -15.58
N TRP A 127 -10.53 -12.89 -14.67
CA TRP A 127 -10.00 -14.19 -14.24
C TRP A 127 -9.86 -15.11 -15.47
N ALA A 128 -8.63 -15.53 -15.80
CA ALA A 128 -8.43 -16.50 -16.88
C ALA A 128 -8.76 -17.93 -16.43
N ALA A 129 -8.68 -18.20 -15.12
CA ALA A 129 -9.13 -19.41 -14.49
C ALA A 129 -9.43 -19.14 -13.00
N ASP A 130 -10.37 -19.88 -12.41
CA ASP A 130 -10.66 -19.84 -10.98
C ASP A 130 -9.62 -20.62 -10.14
N ALA A 131 -8.36 -20.65 -10.61
CA ALA A 131 -7.27 -21.39 -10.00
C ALA A 131 -6.38 -20.46 -9.17
N VAL A 132 -6.41 -20.63 -7.85
CA VAL A 132 -5.58 -19.87 -6.90
C VAL A 132 -4.38 -20.70 -6.50
N SER A 133 -3.19 -20.30 -6.94
CA SER A 133 -1.93 -20.91 -6.50
C SER A 133 -1.49 -20.30 -5.18
N ARG A 134 -1.29 -21.13 -4.15
CA ARG A 134 -0.93 -20.69 -2.79
C ARG A 134 0.56 -20.92 -2.51
N PHE A 135 1.17 -19.96 -1.82
CA PHE A 135 2.57 -19.97 -1.40
C PHE A 135 2.66 -19.61 0.09
N PRO A 136 2.53 -20.60 0.99
CA PRO A 136 2.61 -20.34 2.42
C PRO A 136 3.99 -19.79 2.84
N GLY A 137 3.98 -18.69 3.59
CA GLY A 137 5.16 -18.16 4.27
C GLY A 137 5.68 -19.10 5.35
N ARG A 138 6.90 -18.82 5.83
CA ARG A 138 7.56 -19.56 6.92
C ARG A 138 8.52 -18.66 7.69
N GLY A 139 8.60 -18.86 9.00
CA GLY A 139 9.45 -18.08 9.88
C GLY A 139 8.62 -17.25 10.84
N ALA A 140 9.31 -16.53 11.70
CA ALA A 140 8.79 -15.66 12.74
C ALA A 140 9.89 -14.65 13.08
N GLY A 141 9.52 -13.61 13.83
CA GLY A 141 10.41 -12.54 14.27
C GLY A 141 10.34 -12.34 15.78
N PRO A 142 11.11 -11.40 16.33
CA PRO A 142 11.21 -11.20 17.78
C PRO A 142 10.01 -10.49 18.42
N GLN A 143 9.13 -9.83 17.65
CA GLN A 143 7.96 -9.12 18.20
C GLN A 143 6.78 -10.08 18.38
N GLU A 144 6.62 -10.65 19.57
CA GLU A 144 5.67 -11.76 19.85
C GLU A 144 4.20 -11.47 19.48
N ASP A 145 3.78 -10.21 19.45
CA ASP A 145 2.40 -9.80 19.14
C ASP A 145 2.17 -9.45 17.66
N ARG A 146 3.23 -9.37 16.85
CA ARG A 146 3.19 -8.93 15.44
C ARG A 146 3.98 -9.83 14.49
N GLN A 147 4.75 -10.77 15.02
CA GLN A 147 5.70 -11.62 14.31
C GLN A 147 5.72 -13.05 14.86
N GLU A 148 4.59 -13.51 15.41
CA GLU A 148 4.39 -14.89 15.90
C GLU A 148 4.49 -15.95 14.80
N GLY A 149 4.34 -15.52 13.55
CA GLY A 149 4.45 -16.31 12.35
C GLY A 149 4.62 -15.42 11.12
N PRO A 150 4.50 -15.96 9.91
CA PRO A 150 4.59 -15.17 8.68
C PRO A 150 3.35 -14.28 8.51
N HIS A 151 3.57 -13.06 8.01
CA HIS A 151 2.54 -12.09 7.65
C HIS A 151 2.90 -11.44 6.31
N ALA A 152 2.40 -12.01 5.21
CA ALA A 152 2.60 -11.46 3.88
C ALA A 152 1.83 -10.14 3.77
N HIS A 153 2.54 -9.03 3.55
CA HIS A 153 1.93 -7.70 3.62
C HIS A 153 1.96 -6.96 2.27
N PHE A 154 2.92 -7.24 1.40
CA PHE A 154 3.08 -6.49 0.15
C PHE A 154 3.61 -7.36 -0.97
N THR A 155 3.18 -7.04 -2.19
CA THR A 155 3.61 -7.70 -3.42
C THR A 155 4.11 -6.65 -4.41
N ALA A 156 5.27 -6.87 -5.02
CA ALA A 156 5.89 -5.91 -5.93
C ALA A 156 6.51 -6.60 -7.15
N ALA A 157 6.47 -5.95 -8.31
CA ALA A 157 7.22 -6.38 -9.49
C ALA A 157 8.61 -5.74 -9.46
N VAL A 158 9.66 -6.54 -9.33
CA VAL A 158 11.05 -6.04 -9.29
C VAL A 158 11.92 -6.93 -10.15
N GLY A 159 12.59 -6.34 -11.15
CA GLY A 159 13.51 -7.08 -12.03
C GLY A 159 12.83 -8.17 -12.87
N GLY A 160 11.52 -8.06 -13.11
CA GLY A 160 10.72 -9.06 -13.83
C GLY A 160 10.15 -10.18 -12.95
N ASP A 161 10.55 -10.24 -11.68
CA ASP A 161 10.04 -11.20 -10.70
C ASP A 161 9.04 -10.54 -9.75
N ALA A 162 8.23 -11.37 -9.09
CA ALA A 162 7.37 -10.94 -8.00
C ALA A 162 8.11 -11.07 -6.67
N LEU A 163 8.15 -9.99 -5.90
CA LEU A 163 8.59 -9.98 -4.51
C LEU A 163 7.37 -10.00 -3.59
N VAL A 164 7.45 -10.84 -2.55
CA VAL A 164 6.51 -10.88 -1.43
C VAL A 164 7.27 -10.40 -0.19
N VAL A 165 6.77 -9.33 0.42
CA VAL A 165 7.29 -8.81 1.70
C VAL A 165 6.55 -9.51 2.83
N ASP A 166 7.30 -10.14 3.73
CA ASP A 166 6.77 -10.81 4.90
C ASP A 166 7.22 -10.10 6.16
N LEU A 167 6.27 -9.37 6.74
CA LEU A 167 6.43 -8.60 7.97
C LEU A 167 6.80 -9.51 9.13
N GLY A 168 6.12 -10.64 9.23
CA GLY A 168 6.22 -11.57 10.34
C GLY A 168 7.56 -12.30 10.43
N ALA A 169 8.26 -12.45 9.31
CA ALA A 169 9.53 -13.18 9.25
C ALA A 169 10.75 -12.31 8.89
N ASP A 170 10.60 -10.98 8.79
CA ASP A 170 11.67 -10.04 8.42
C ASP A 170 12.39 -10.37 7.09
N VAL A 171 11.64 -10.82 6.08
CA VAL A 171 12.22 -11.25 4.79
C VAL A 171 11.46 -10.75 3.57
N LEU A 172 12.18 -10.66 2.46
CA LEU A 172 11.61 -10.58 1.11
C LEU A 172 11.76 -11.93 0.44
N ARG A 173 10.68 -12.48 -0.08
CA ARG A 173 10.68 -13.70 -0.91
C ARG A 173 10.49 -13.32 -2.36
N ARG A 174 11.17 -14.04 -3.25
CA ARG A 174 11.10 -13.86 -4.71
C ARG A 174 10.49 -15.07 -5.36
N TYR A 175 9.62 -14.81 -6.33
CA TYR A 175 8.96 -15.79 -7.16
C TYR A 175 9.06 -15.36 -8.63
N PRO A 176 9.08 -16.32 -9.58
CA PRO A 176 8.87 -15.97 -10.97
C PRO A 176 7.51 -15.27 -11.14
N PRO A 177 7.35 -14.40 -12.15
CA PRO A 177 6.12 -13.60 -12.31
C PRO A 177 4.87 -14.46 -12.51
N GLN A 178 5.02 -15.61 -13.20
CA GLN A 178 4.00 -16.62 -13.40
C GLN A 178 4.37 -17.92 -12.66
N PRO A 179 4.15 -17.98 -11.34
CA PRO A 179 4.44 -19.19 -10.59
C PRO A 179 3.31 -20.21 -10.80
N THR A 180 3.64 -21.50 -10.76
CA THR A 180 2.64 -22.56 -10.60
C THR A 180 2.55 -22.96 -9.13
N ALA A 181 1.45 -23.61 -8.73
CA ALA A 181 1.34 -24.22 -7.41
C ALA A 181 2.59 -25.08 -7.09
N GLY A 182 3.15 -24.87 -5.89
CA GLY A 182 4.37 -25.55 -5.44
C GLY A 182 5.70 -24.92 -5.92
N SER A 183 5.67 -23.82 -6.69
CA SER A 183 6.89 -23.09 -7.02
C SER A 183 7.63 -22.68 -5.74
N PRO A 184 8.93 -23.00 -5.60
CA PRO A 184 9.68 -22.64 -4.42
C PRO A 184 9.91 -21.13 -4.39
N ALA A 185 9.83 -20.55 -3.19
CA ALA A 185 10.27 -19.19 -2.97
C ALA A 185 11.81 -19.15 -2.93
N ALA A 186 12.42 -18.21 -3.65
CA ALA A 186 13.80 -17.82 -3.38
C ALA A 186 13.81 -16.77 -2.26
N LEU A 187 14.82 -16.80 -1.40
CA LEU A 187 15.04 -15.71 -0.45
C LEU A 187 15.70 -14.54 -1.20
N ALA A 188 15.03 -13.39 -1.24
CA ALA A 188 15.51 -12.19 -1.91
C ALA A 188 16.37 -11.34 -0.97
N ALA A 189 15.94 -11.18 0.28
CA ALA A 189 16.68 -10.47 1.32
C ALA A 189 16.18 -10.89 2.70
N THR A 190 17.06 -10.75 3.70
CA THR A 190 16.71 -10.81 5.13
C THR A 190 17.02 -9.45 5.73
N LEU A 191 16.04 -8.87 6.42
CA LEU A 191 16.18 -7.61 7.14
C LEU A 191 16.63 -7.86 8.58
N PRO A 192 17.11 -6.82 9.28
CA PRO A 192 17.35 -6.90 10.71
C PRO A 192 16.11 -7.44 11.47
N ALA A 193 16.35 -8.24 12.51
CA ALA A 193 15.28 -8.83 13.29
C ALA A 193 14.44 -7.74 13.99
N GLY A 194 13.12 -7.84 13.88
CA GLY A 194 12.17 -6.87 14.44
C GLY A 194 11.87 -5.67 13.54
N THR A 195 12.35 -5.68 12.28
CA THR A 195 12.04 -4.61 11.33
C THR A 195 10.57 -4.57 10.96
N GLY A 196 9.95 -5.73 10.75
CA GLY A 196 8.59 -5.84 10.24
C GLY A 196 8.43 -5.14 8.90
N PRO A 197 9.10 -5.61 7.83
CA PRO A 197 9.05 -4.96 6.52
C PRO A 197 7.61 -4.94 6.00
N ARG A 198 7.17 -3.79 5.49
CA ARG A 198 5.78 -3.56 5.10
C ARG A 198 5.64 -3.32 3.60
N HIS A 199 5.93 -2.10 3.13
CA HIS A 199 5.89 -1.73 1.71
C HIS A 199 7.30 -1.39 1.23
N LEU A 200 7.54 -1.50 -0.08
CA LEU A 200 8.82 -1.13 -0.68
C LEU A 200 8.64 -0.38 -1.99
N VAL A 201 9.71 0.33 -2.39
CA VAL A 201 9.89 0.86 -3.74
C VAL A 201 11.27 0.46 -4.26
N ALA A 202 11.38 0.31 -5.58
CA ALA A 202 12.65 0.14 -6.26
C ALA A 202 13.17 1.49 -6.74
N LEU A 203 14.43 1.81 -6.43
CA LEU A 203 15.13 3.00 -6.90
C LEU A 203 15.75 2.75 -8.29
N PRO A 204 15.99 3.82 -9.07
CA PRO A 204 16.91 3.75 -10.19
C PRO A 204 18.27 3.15 -9.75
N GLY A 205 18.81 2.21 -10.53
CA GLY A 205 20.02 1.48 -10.16
C GLY A 205 19.78 0.18 -9.36
N GLY A 206 18.53 -0.13 -9.01
CA GLY A 206 18.12 -1.44 -8.52
C GLY A 206 18.18 -1.62 -7.00
N ALA A 207 18.58 -0.60 -6.23
CA ALA A 207 18.41 -0.60 -4.78
C ALA A 207 16.91 -0.57 -4.41
N LEU A 208 16.57 -1.10 -3.24
CA LEU A 208 15.22 -1.06 -2.70
C LEU A 208 15.19 -0.18 -1.45
N VAL A 209 14.10 0.54 -1.27
CA VAL A 209 13.77 1.19 0.02
C VAL A 209 12.57 0.48 0.60
N VAL A 210 12.70 -0.03 1.82
CA VAL A 210 11.68 -0.82 2.51
C VAL A 210 11.26 -0.08 3.78
N ALA A 211 9.96 0.13 3.95
CA ALA A 211 9.38 0.65 5.19
C ALA A 211 9.32 -0.46 6.25
N GLY A 212 10.05 -0.31 7.35
CA GLY A 212 9.95 -1.13 8.55
C GLY A 212 8.83 -0.62 9.45
N GLU A 213 7.70 -1.33 9.48
CA GLU A 213 6.54 -0.92 10.27
C GLU A 213 6.83 -0.99 11.78
N LEU A 214 7.59 -1.98 12.23
CA LEU A 214 7.75 -2.28 13.65
C LEU A 214 8.95 -1.56 14.29
N ASP A 215 9.96 -1.20 13.49
CA ASP A 215 11.14 -0.46 13.96
C ASP A 215 11.12 1.04 13.65
N ALA A 216 10.10 1.50 12.92
CA ALA A 216 9.94 2.90 12.50
C ALA A 216 11.09 3.44 11.63
N ARG A 217 11.63 2.61 10.74
CA ARG A 217 12.75 2.97 9.85
C ARG A 217 12.45 2.74 8.37
N LEU A 218 13.18 3.47 7.52
CA LEU A 218 13.36 3.15 6.11
C LEU A 218 14.69 2.40 5.95
N HIS A 219 14.65 1.20 5.38
CA HIS A 219 15.82 0.37 5.12
C HIS A 219 16.20 0.43 3.65
N VAL A 220 17.47 0.71 3.37
CA VAL A 220 18.04 0.65 2.03
C VAL A 220 18.69 -0.71 1.83
N LEU A 221 18.20 -1.45 0.86
CA LEU A 221 18.77 -2.72 0.40
C LEU A 221 19.47 -2.50 -0.94
N VAL A 222 20.69 -2.99 -1.11
CA VAL A 222 21.45 -2.89 -2.37
C VAL A 222 21.54 -4.25 -3.08
N PRO A 223 21.60 -4.30 -4.41
CA PRO A 223 21.77 -5.56 -5.14
C PRO A 223 23.05 -6.28 -4.70
N ALA A 224 22.92 -7.55 -4.30
CA ALA A 224 24.04 -8.40 -3.89
C ALA A 224 24.39 -9.45 -4.96
N ALA A 225 23.37 -10.04 -5.57
CA ALA A 225 23.45 -10.95 -6.72
C ALA A 225 22.15 -10.83 -7.55
N PRO A 226 22.04 -11.48 -8.72
CA PRO A 226 20.82 -11.42 -9.52
C PRO A 226 19.57 -11.82 -8.73
N GLY A 227 18.68 -10.84 -8.51
CA GLY A 227 17.43 -11.02 -7.77
C GLY A 227 17.60 -11.21 -6.26
N THR A 228 18.74 -10.79 -5.68
CA THR A 228 18.95 -10.73 -4.24
C THR A 228 19.50 -9.39 -3.82
N TRP A 229 19.17 -8.99 -2.59
CA TRP A 229 19.58 -7.72 -1.99
C TRP A 229 20.07 -7.94 -0.57
N GLU A 230 20.94 -7.05 -0.10
CA GLU A 230 21.43 -7.02 1.27
C GLU A 230 21.21 -5.65 1.93
N PRO A 231 20.95 -5.60 3.25
CA PRO A 231 20.85 -4.32 3.97
C PRO A 231 22.15 -3.52 3.91
N ALA A 232 22.06 -2.28 3.46
CA ALA A 232 23.19 -1.36 3.37
C ALA A 232 23.11 -0.22 4.40
N ALA A 233 21.92 0.32 4.62
CA ALA A 233 21.70 1.43 5.55
C ALA A 233 20.26 1.44 6.06
N SER A 234 20.01 2.16 7.16
CA SER A 234 18.65 2.47 7.59
C SER A 234 18.57 3.87 8.17
N TYR A 235 17.42 4.51 7.99
CA TYR A 235 17.14 5.89 8.37
C TYR A 235 15.86 5.95 9.19
N PRO A 236 15.73 6.87 10.17
CA PRO A 236 14.44 7.13 10.81
C PRO A 236 13.37 7.42 9.77
N ALA A 237 12.19 6.83 9.90
CA ALA A 237 11.09 7.07 8.98
C ALA A 237 10.53 8.50 9.05
N THR A 238 10.67 9.15 10.20
CA THR A 238 10.23 10.52 10.49
C THR A 238 11.10 11.09 11.62
N VAL A 239 11.13 12.42 11.79
CA VAL A 239 11.75 13.06 12.96
C VAL A 239 10.74 13.36 14.07
N VAL A 240 9.45 13.11 13.82
CA VAL A 240 8.36 13.28 14.80
C VAL A 240 8.32 12.07 15.73
N ASP A 241 8.36 12.33 17.03
CA ASP A 241 8.17 11.31 18.08
C ASP A 241 6.67 11.06 18.29
N ALA A 242 6.21 9.84 18.02
CA ALA A 242 4.81 9.44 18.11
C ALA A 242 4.39 8.93 19.51
N SER A 243 5.15 9.21 20.57
CA SER A 243 4.80 8.80 21.92
C SER A 243 3.65 9.63 22.51
N SER A 244 2.41 9.31 22.13
CA SER A 244 1.21 9.78 22.85
C SER A 244 0.38 8.58 23.35
N PRO A 245 0.35 8.33 24.68
CA PRO A 245 -0.34 7.18 25.28
C PRO A 245 -1.85 7.08 25.02
N GLU A 246 -2.47 8.09 24.40
CA GLU A 246 -3.92 8.26 24.39
C GLU A 246 -4.61 7.92 23.06
N HIS A 247 -3.87 7.75 21.96
CA HIS A 247 -4.49 7.46 20.66
C HIS A 247 -4.69 5.97 20.42
N ARG A 248 -5.96 5.53 20.42
CA ARG A 248 -6.38 4.16 20.10
C ARG A 248 -7.25 4.19 18.86
N TYR A 249 -6.95 3.36 17.87
CA TYR A 249 -7.75 3.24 16.65
C TYR A 249 -8.10 1.78 16.35
N ARG A 250 -9.25 1.49 15.74
CA ARG A 250 -9.69 0.13 15.44
C ARG A 250 -9.82 -0.07 13.92
N THR A 251 -9.13 -1.05 13.35
CA THR A 251 -9.25 -1.43 11.92
C THR A 251 -9.79 -2.84 11.81
N GLY A 252 -11.03 -2.98 11.31
CA GLY A 252 -11.73 -4.26 11.39
C GLY A 252 -11.88 -4.69 12.86
N THR A 253 -11.39 -5.89 13.19
CA THR A 253 -11.42 -6.44 14.56
C THR A 253 -10.19 -6.07 15.40
N LEU A 254 -9.16 -5.46 14.82
CA LEU A 254 -7.89 -5.18 15.48
C LEU A 254 -7.89 -3.79 16.12
N LEU A 255 -7.41 -3.71 17.36
CA LEU A 255 -7.23 -2.46 18.09
C LEU A 255 -5.75 -2.07 18.07
N HIS A 256 -5.45 -0.89 17.53
CA HIS A 256 -4.15 -0.26 17.53
C HIS A 256 -4.06 0.79 18.64
N THR A 257 -2.90 0.86 19.27
CA THR A 257 -2.49 1.97 20.14
C THR A 257 -1.32 2.65 19.45
N ALA A 258 -1.36 3.97 19.30
CA ALA A 258 -0.24 4.76 18.82
C ALA A 258 0.79 4.96 19.95
N ASP A 259 1.47 3.89 20.35
CA ASP A 259 2.58 3.95 21.28
C ASP A 259 3.90 4.34 20.60
N ARG A 260 3.94 4.28 19.26
CA ARG A 260 5.09 4.61 18.41
C ARG A 260 4.65 4.93 16.97
N SER A 261 5.62 5.28 16.14
CA SER A 261 5.43 5.54 14.70
C SER A 261 5.37 4.24 13.92
N TYR A 262 4.40 4.13 13.00
CA TYR A 262 4.19 2.96 12.16
C TYR A 262 4.18 3.36 10.68
N PRO A 263 5.35 3.33 10.00
CA PRO A 263 5.45 3.50 8.55
C PRO A 263 4.42 2.65 7.81
N SER A 264 3.74 3.22 6.82
CA SER A 264 2.64 2.59 6.10
C SER A 264 2.96 2.41 4.61
N HIS A 265 2.38 3.23 3.73
CA HIS A 265 2.56 3.17 2.29
C HIS A 265 3.73 4.07 1.87
N LEU A 266 4.49 3.62 0.87
CA LEU A 266 5.68 4.29 0.37
C LEU A 266 5.56 4.40 -1.16
N THR A 267 5.76 5.61 -1.69
CA THR A 267 5.78 5.88 -3.15
C THR A 267 7.06 6.60 -3.54
N LEU A 268 7.51 6.39 -4.77
CA LEU A 268 8.63 7.11 -5.37
C LEU A 268 8.14 7.95 -6.56
N THR A 269 8.49 9.24 -6.59
CA THR A 269 8.27 10.13 -7.74
C THR A 269 9.59 10.81 -8.10
N GLY A 270 10.24 10.35 -9.17
CA GLY A 270 11.63 10.73 -9.44
C GLY A 270 12.56 10.19 -8.36
N ASP A 271 13.18 11.07 -7.58
CA ASP A 271 14.01 10.76 -6.41
C ASP A 271 13.31 11.04 -5.07
N LEU A 272 12.09 11.58 -5.10
CA LEU A 272 11.30 11.92 -3.93
C LEU A 272 10.51 10.70 -3.44
N LEU A 273 10.73 10.33 -2.20
CA LEU A 273 9.99 9.32 -1.46
C LEU A 273 8.92 10.02 -0.61
N ALA A 274 7.68 9.58 -0.74
CA ALA A 274 6.60 9.98 0.15
C ALA A 274 6.13 8.77 0.96
N LEU A 275 6.13 8.91 2.29
CA LEU A 275 5.83 7.86 3.25
C LEU A 275 4.71 8.30 4.19
N GLY A 276 3.61 7.56 4.25
CA GLY A 276 2.66 7.71 5.34
C GLY A 276 3.25 7.17 6.64
N VAL A 277 3.17 7.91 7.74
CA VAL A 277 3.60 7.44 9.07
C VAL A 277 2.45 7.58 10.06
N ARG A 278 1.86 6.45 10.44
CA ARG A 278 0.77 6.39 11.43
C ARG A 278 1.33 6.60 12.83
N GLY A 279 0.52 7.17 13.72
CA GLY A 279 0.91 7.48 15.09
C GLY A 279 1.63 8.82 15.20
N ALA A 280 2.63 9.07 14.34
CA ALA A 280 3.15 10.42 14.12
C ALA A 280 2.17 11.29 13.31
N ASP A 281 1.30 10.64 12.53
CA ASP A 281 0.25 11.26 11.73
C ASP A 281 0.79 12.32 10.75
N VAL A 282 1.85 11.94 10.04
CA VAL A 282 2.53 12.76 9.04
C VAL A 282 2.65 12.06 7.69
N LEU A 283 2.70 12.85 6.62
CA LEU A 283 3.31 12.46 5.37
C LEU A 283 4.80 12.85 5.46
N SER A 284 5.69 11.86 5.60
CA SER A 284 7.13 12.06 5.68
C SER A 284 7.76 12.03 4.28
N LEU A 285 8.55 13.05 3.97
CA LEU A 285 9.20 13.23 2.67
C LEU A 285 10.70 13.04 2.81
N HIS A 286 11.25 12.18 1.95
CA HIS A 286 12.68 11.89 1.89
C HIS A 286 13.16 11.99 0.45
N ARG A 287 14.44 12.29 0.24
CA ARG A 287 15.08 12.23 -1.08
C ARG A 287 16.10 11.10 -1.11
N ALA A 288 16.02 10.26 -2.13
CA ALA A 288 17.06 9.30 -2.43
C ALA A 288 18.21 10.00 -3.17
N VAL A 289 19.37 10.08 -2.53
CA VAL A 289 20.58 10.71 -3.09
C VAL A 289 21.71 9.69 -3.21
N GLY A 290 22.51 9.81 -4.26
CA GLY A 290 23.69 8.95 -4.43
C GLY A 290 24.23 8.96 -5.84
N ASP A 291 25.52 8.67 -5.96
CA ASP A 291 26.18 8.47 -7.24
C ASP A 291 25.88 7.07 -7.79
N ALA A 292 25.93 6.95 -9.13
CA ALA A 292 25.77 5.67 -9.79
C ALA A 292 26.81 4.65 -9.27
N GLY A 293 26.34 3.52 -8.75
CA GLY A 293 27.19 2.44 -8.24
C GLY A 293 27.54 2.52 -6.75
N ALA A 294 27.09 3.56 -6.03
CA ALA A 294 27.14 3.61 -4.58
C ALA A 294 25.78 3.24 -3.95
N ALA A 295 25.79 2.82 -2.68
CA ALA A 295 24.55 2.66 -1.92
C ALA A 295 23.85 4.03 -1.79
N PRO A 296 22.59 4.16 -2.21
CA PRO A 296 21.87 5.41 -2.07
C PRO A 296 21.67 5.73 -0.58
N ARG A 297 21.69 7.01 -0.26
CA ARG A 297 21.35 7.55 1.06
C ARG A 297 19.98 8.18 0.99
N LEU A 298 19.28 8.19 2.12
CA LEU A 298 18.01 8.90 2.25
C LEU A 298 18.23 10.17 3.06
N GLU A 299 17.86 11.30 2.47
CA GLU A 299 17.83 12.59 3.15
C GLU A 299 16.39 12.91 3.52
N HIS A 300 16.09 13.04 4.82
CA HIS A 300 14.80 13.56 5.26
C HIS A 300 14.66 15.03 4.85
N LEU A 301 13.52 15.38 4.27
CA LEU A 301 13.23 16.73 3.80
C LEU A 301 12.24 17.43 4.74
N ALA A 302 11.11 16.79 5.02
CA ALA A 302 10.05 17.35 5.84
C ALA A 302 9.11 16.25 6.36
N ASP A 303 8.42 16.57 7.44
CA ASP A 303 7.23 15.85 7.88
C ASP A 303 6.04 16.81 7.75
N VAL A 304 5.11 16.53 6.85
CA VAL A 304 3.88 17.32 6.67
C VAL A 304 2.82 16.80 7.66
N PRO A 305 2.37 17.61 8.63
CA PRO A 305 1.34 17.19 9.58
C PRO A 305 0.01 16.95 8.88
N LEU A 306 -0.65 15.82 9.19
CA LEU A 306 -1.96 15.47 8.62
C LEU A 306 -3.11 15.63 9.62
N GLY A 307 -2.79 16.06 10.84
CA GLY A 307 -3.70 16.24 11.96
C GLY A 307 -3.68 15.05 12.93
N ASP A 308 -3.89 15.35 14.21
CA ASP A 308 -3.88 14.35 15.28
C ASP A 308 -4.92 13.25 15.01
N GLY A 309 -4.49 12.00 15.13
CA GLY A 309 -5.35 10.84 14.89
C GLY A 309 -5.61 10.56 13.41
N ALA A 310 -4.93 11.22 12.46
CA ALA A 310 -5.15 11.01 11.03
C ALA A 310 -4.91 9.57 10.58
N TRP A 311 -3.89 8.89 11.13
CA TRP A 311 -3.54 7.51 10.79
C TRP A 311 -3.40 7.29 9.27
N PRO A 312 -2.44 7.96 8.60
CA PRO A 312 -2.26 7.88 7.15
C PRO A 312 -1.86 6.47 6.70
N ARG A 313 -2.84 5.68 6.26
CA ARG A 313 -2.62 4.26 5.91
C ARG A 313 -2.10 4.08 4.48
N HIS A 314 -2.52 4.97 3.58
CA HIS A 314 -2.19 4.94 2.16
C HIS A 314 -2.28 6.33 1.55
N HIS A 315 -1.61 6.55 0.43
CA HIS A 315 -1.72 7.77 -0.36
C HIS A 315 -1.50 7.49 -1.85
N ALA A 316 -1.94 8.40 -2.70
CA ALA A 316 -1.64 8.42 -4.12
C ALA A 316 -0.94 9.75 -4.47
N VAL A 317 0.15 9.70 -5.23
CA VAL A 317 0.79 10.90 -5.78
C VAL A 317 0.29 11.07 -7.21
N LEU A 318 -0.56 12.08 -7.42
CA LEU A 318 -1.18 12.33 -8.73
C LEU A 318 -0.25 13.15 -9.66
N GLY A 319 0.94 13.51 -9.20
CA GLY A 319 1.91 14.29 -9.97
C GLY A 319 1.69 15.82 -9.87
N PRO A 320 2.39 16.60 -10.72
CA PRO A 320 2.49 18.03 -10.53
C PRO A 320 1.23 18.79 -10.94
N VAL A 321 0.93 19.86 -10.19
CA VAL A 321 -0.08 20.87 -10.50
C VAL A 321 0.56 22.05 -11.24
N ALA A 322 -0.22 23.05 -11.64
CA ALA A 322 0.22 24.13 -12.51
C ALA A 322 1.44 24.93 -11.99
N ASP A 323 1.63 25.01 -10.67
CA ASP A 323 2.75 25.71 -10.03
C ASP A 323 3.97 24.81 -9.76
N GLY A 324 3.93 23.54 -10.18
CA GLY A 324 5.02 22.58 -10.03
C GLY A 324 4.99 21.76 -8.74
N ARG A 325 4.11 22.07 -7.78
CA ARG A 325 3.91 21.23 -6.58
C ARG A 325 3.25 19.91 -6.94
N LEU A 326 3.56 18.85 -6.20
CA LEU A 326 2.91 17.55 -6.34
C LEU A 326 1.59 17.53 -5.57
N LEU A 327 0.51 17.09 -6.21
CA LEU A 327 -0.74 16.77 -5.53
C LEU A 327 -0.67 15.34 -4.99
N VAL A 328 -0.75 15.20 -3.67
CA VAL A 328 -0.80 13.93 -2.96
C VAL A 328 -2.15 13.81 -2.26
N VAL A 329 -2.88 12.73 -2.52
CA VAL A 329 -4.13 12.43 -1.81
C VAL A 329 -3.88 11.34 -0.79
N VAL A 330 -4.11 11.66 0.48
CA VAL A 330 -3.83 10.77 1.62
C VAL A 330 -5.13 10.25 2.21
N ALA A 331 -5.22 8.92 2.38
CA ALA A 331 -6.27 8.27 3.16
C ALA A 331 -5.92 8.39 4.65
N ARG A 332 -6.57 9.35 5.33
CA ARG A 332 -6.49 9.50 6.78
C ARG A 332 -7.55 8.62 7.42
N GLN A 333 -7.19 7.35 7.53
CA GLN A 333 -8.08 6.31 8.04
C GLN A 333 -8.66 6.70 9.40
N GLY A 334 -7.83 7.27 10.27
CA GLY A 334 -8.16 7.54 11.65
C GLY A 334 -9.25 8.59 11.82
N THR A 335 -9.17 9.67 11.03
CA THR A 335 -10.17 10.75 10.98
C THR A 335 -11.34 10.47 10.05
N GLY A 336 -11.27 9.41 9.23
CA GLY A 336 -12.36 9.00 8.35
C GLY A 336 -12.51 9.87 7.11
N ASP A 337 -11.42 10.45 6.62
CA ASP A 337 -11.45 11.41 5.50
C ASP A 337 -10.24 11.30 4.57
N LEU A 338 -10.37 11.88 3.38
CA LEU A 338 -9.25 12.12 2.47
C LEU A 338 -8.66 13.50 2.75
N ALA A 339 -7.35 13.66 2.55
CA ALA A 339 -6.68 14.95 2.50
C ALA A 339 -5.99 15.13 1.16
N ALA A 340 -6.19 16.27 0.51
CA ALA A 340 -5.38 16.71 -0.61
C ALA A 340 -4.24 17.57 -0.08
N VAL A 341 -3.00 17.18 -0.39
CA VAL A 341 -1.78 17.85 0.06
C VAL A 341 -1.02 18.34 -1.16
N LEU A 342 -0.66 19.62 -1.20
CA LEU A 342 0.26 20.15 -2.20
C LEU A 342 1.66 20.19 -1.62
N VAL A 343 2.55 19.36 -2.17
CA VAL A 343 3.94 19.20 -1.72
C VAL A 343 4.89 19.90 -2.69
N ASP A 344 5.74 20.78 -2.19
CA ASP A 344 6.89 21.29 -2.93
C ASP A 344 7.94 20.17 -3.07
N PRO A 345 8.21 19.67 -4.29
CA PRO A 345 9.14 18.56 -4.48
C PRO A 345 10.60 18.92 -4.15
N ALA A 346 10.97 20.21 -4.10
CA ALA A 346 12.32 20.65 -3.78
C ALA A 346 12.60 20.59 -2.27
N THR A 347 11.63 21.03 -1.46
CA THR A 347 11.78 21.16 0.00
C THR A 347 11.09 20.04 0.77
N GLY A 348 10.19 19.28 0.14
CA GLY A 348 9.32 18.29 0.79
C GLY A 348 8.21 18.92 1.64
N GLN A 349 8.20 20.24 1.82
CA GLN A 349 7.15 20.93 2.58
C GLN A 349 5.83 20.84 1.82
N GLY A 350 4.73 20.83 2.55
CA GLY A 350 3.41 20.82 1.94
C GLY A 350 2.32 21.23 2.90
N ASP A 351 1.17 21.55 2.33
CA ASP A 351 -0.01 22.00 3.05
C ASP A 351 -1.21 21.16 2.62
N VAL A 352 -2.07 20.83 3.59
CA VAL A 352 -3.40 20.28 3.30
C VAL A 352 -4.25 21.41 2.71
N VAL A 353 -4.68 21.26 1.45
CA VAL A 353 -5.46 22.27 0.72
C VAL A 353 -6.94 21.97 0.69
N ASP A 354 -7.33 20.70 0.87
CA ASP A 354 -8.71 20.29 0.99
C ASP A 354 -8.82 18.97 1.78
N ALA A 355 -10.00 18.72 2.34
CA ALA A 355 -10.32 17.50 3.05
C ALA A 355 -11.75 17.05 2.76
N LEU A 356 -11.93 15.75 2.54
CA LEU A 356 -13.24 15.17 2.22
C LEU A 356 -13.59 14.06 3.21
N PRO A 357 -14.56 14.30 4.12
CA PRO A 357 -15.14 13.25 4.95
C PRO A 357 -15.78 12.15 4.11
N LEU A 358 -15.52 10.90 4.47
CA LEU A 358 -16.16 9.74 3.87
C LEU A 358 -17.09 9.05 4.90
N PRO A 359 -18.18 8.42 4.46
CA PRO A 359 -19.05 7.67 5.36
C PRO A 359 -18.35 6.49 6.05
N THR A 360 -17.27 5.99 5.45
CA THR A 360 -16.45 4.90 5.96
C THR A 360 -14.96 5.22 5.90
N PRO A 361 -14.14 4.70 6.83
CA PRO A 361 -12.72 5.02 6.90
C PRO A 361 -11.96 4.65 5.62
N PRO A 362 -11.29 5.60 4.94
CA PRO A 362 -10.48 5.30 3.75
C PRO A 362 -9.23 4.52 4.13
N ALA A 363 -8.85 3.58 3.26
CA ALA A 363 -7.75 2.64 3.49
C ALA A 363 -6.74 2.60 2.34
N CYS A 364 -7.21 2.76 1.10
CA CYS A 364 -6.39 2.77 -0.11
C CYS A 364 -6.92 3.84 -1.07
N VAL A 365 -6.02 4.57 -1.72
CA VAL A 365 -6.33 5.59 -2.74
C VAL A 365 -5.57 5.21 -4.00
N LEU A 366 -6.28 5.15 -5.12
CA LEU A 366 -5.74 4.77 -6.42
C LEU A 366 -6.29 5.71 -7.50
N GLU A 367 -5.44 6.23 -8.37
CA GLU A 367 -5.90 7.00 -9.53
C GLU A 367 -6.62 6.07 -10.53
N ALA A 368 -7.77 6.50 -11.04
CA ALA A 368 -8.64 5.65 -11.86
C ALA A 368 -8.15 5.49 -13.31
N SER A 369 -7.24 6.33 -13.79
CA SER A 369 -6.72 6.32 -15.17
C SER A 369 -5.45 7.12 -15.35
#